data_AF-A0A9R1W2Y3-F1
#
_entry.id   AF-A0A9R1W2Y3-F1
#
_cell.length_a   1.000
_cell.length_b   1.000
_cell.length_c   1.000
_cell.angle_alpha   90.00
_cell.angle_beta   90.00
_cell.angle_gamma   90.00
#
_symmetry.space_group_name_H-M   'P 1'
#
loop_
_entity.id
_entity.type
_entity.pdbx_description
1 polymer ?
#
loop_
_entity_poly.entity_id
_entity_poly.type
_entity_poly.pdbx_seq_one_letter_code
_entity_poly.pdbx_strand_id
1 'polypeptide(L)'
;MVNQAIQVSERKVFEEKFDAMIKDLQEKNLFEKVQGVVYTIEFQKHGLPQSHICLFLHSDDKLCTVEQIDKYISAEIPNINEDPNLYSLVSELMMYGPCGAENMK
;
A
#
# COMPACT_ATOMS: atom_id res chain seq x y z
N MET A 1 24.89 12.28 8.30
CA MET A 1 24.45 13.01 7.08
C MET A 1 23.99 12.07 5.96
N VAL A 2 24.67 10.94 5.71
CA VAL A 2 24.32 9.99 4.64
C VAL A 2 22.91 9.38 4.80
N ASN A 3 22.53 8.96 6.02
CA ASN A 3 21.20 8.38 6.27
C ASN A 3 20.04 9.38 6.10
N GLN A 4 20.27 10.67 6.33
CA GLN A 4 19.25 11.71 6.10
C GLN A 4 19.02 11.98 4.62
N ALA A 5 20.08 11.94 3.80
CA ALA A 5 19.95 12.12 2.35
C ALA A 5 19.22 10.95 1.68
N ILE A 6 19.47 9.71 2.13
CA ILE A 6 18.78 8.51 1.64
C ILE A 6 17.28 8.58 1.96
N GLN A 7 16.92 8.88 3.21
CA GLN A 7 15.52 9.03 3.63
C GLN A 7 14.76 10.15 2.87
N VAL A 8 15.43 11.26 2.55
CA VAL A 8 14.83 12.33 1.73
C VAL A 8 14.55 11.85 0.30
N SER A 9 15.43 11.02 -0.28
CA SER A 9 15.22 10.47 -1.62
C SER A 9 14.10 9.43 -1.68
N GLU A 10 13.99 8.56 -0.67
CA GLU A 10 12.93 7.54 -0.57
C GLU A 10 11.55 8.18 -0.45
N ARG A 11 11.44 9.24 0.36
CA ARG A 11 10.22 10.02 0.50
C ARG A 11 9.75 10.61 -0.83
N LYS A 12 10.66 11.24 -1.58
CA LYS A 12 10.33 11.88 -2.85
C LYS A 12 9.83 10.86 -3.88
N VAL A 13 10.52 9.71 -3.99
CA VAL A 13 10.10 8.63 -4.89
C VAL A 13 8.75 8.05 -4.47
N PHE A 14 8.50 7.91 -3.17
CA PHE A 14 7.21 7.48 -2.66
C PHE A 14 6.10 8.47 -3.04
N GLU A 15 6.29 9.77 -2.76
CA GLU A 15 5.30 10.81 -3.08
C GLU A 15 5.00 10.86 -4.59
N GLU A 16 6.01 10.82 -5.45
CA GLU A 16 5.82 10.80 -6.92
C GLU A 16 5.03 9.56 -7.39
N LYS A 17 5.35 8.38 -6.86
CA LYS A 17 4.62 7.14 -7.18
C LYS A 17 3.20 7.15 -6.61
N PHE A 18 3.03 7.72 -5.42
CA PHE A 18 1.75 7.83 -4.75
C PHE A 18 0.81 8.77 -5.52
N ASP A 19 1.30 9.93 -5.95
CA ASP A 19 0.53 10.87 -6.78
C ASP A 19 0.10 10.25 -8.11
N ALA A 20 1.00 9.49 -8.76
CA ALA A 20 0.67 8.74 -9.97
C ALA A 20 -0.42 7.69 -9.70
N MET A 21 -0.35 6.99 -8.57
CA MET A 21 -1.37 6.03 -8.16
C MET A 21 -2.72 6.70 -7.87
N ILE A 22 -2.76 7.84 -7.16
CA ILE A 22 -4.00 8.58 -6.91
C ILE A 22 -4.64 9.05 -8.23
N LYS A 23 -3.83 9.54 -9.16
CA LYS A 23 -4.29 9.92 -10.49
C LYS A 23 -4.92 8.75 -11.22
N ASP A 24 -4.27 7.58 -11.18
CA ASP A 24 -4.80 6.37 -11.79
C ASP A 24 -6.14 5.93 -11.18
N LEU A 25 -6.27 6.01 -9.85
CA LEU A 25 -7.53 5.72 -9.14
C LEU A 25 -8.67 6.66 -9.56
N GLN A 26 -8.36 7.92 -9.90
CA GLN A 26 -9.36 8.92 -10.29
C GLN A 26 -9.70 8.91 -11.78
N GLU A 27 -8.72 8.67 -12.65
CA GLU A 27 -8.86 8.92 -14.09
C GLU A 27 -8.98 7.65 -14.94
N LYS A 28 -8.47 6.51 -14.46
CA LYS A 28 -8.42 5.27 -15.27
C LYS A 28 -9.62 4.34 -15.06
N ASN A 29 -10.65 4.78 -14.35
CA ASN A 29 -11.85 3.98 -14.04
C ASN A 29 -11.52 2.60 -13.46
N LEU A 30 -10.46 2.51 -12.64
CA LEU A 30 -10.04 1.23 -12.04
C LEU A 30 -11.12 0.62 -11.14
N PHE A 31 -11.87 1.49 -10.46
CA PHE A 31 -13.02 1.15 -9.63
C PHE A 31 -14.31 1.72 -10.23
N GLU A 32 -14.38 1.79 -11.57
CA GLU A 32 -15.45 2.46 -12.30
C GLU A 32 -15.56 3.94 -11.88
N LYS A 33 -16.75 4.41 -11.51
CA LYS A 33 -17.01 5.82 -11.18
C LYS A 33 -16.64 6.14 -9.74
N VAL A 34 -15.47 6.77 -9.57
CA VAL A 34 -15.03 7.34 -8.30
C VAL A 34 -15.61 8.76 -8.12
N GLN A 35 -16.31 8.99 -7.01
CA GLN A 35 -16.87 10.30 -6.64
C GLN A 35 -15.86 11.18 -5.88
N GLY A 36 -14.90 10.58 -5.20
CA GLY A 36 -13.90 11.31 -4.43
C GLY A 36 -12.83 10.41 -3.83
N VAL A 37 -11.70 11.02 -3.49
CA VAL A 37 -10.57 10.36 -2.85
C VAL A 37 -10.07 11.26 -1.72
N VAL A 38 -9.91 10.69 -0.53
CA VAL A 38 -9.28 11.35 0.62
C VAL A 38 -8.15 10.46 1.08
N TYR A 39 -6.97 11.01 1.31
CA TYR A 39 -5.83 10.23 1.78
C TYR A 39 -4.98 11.00 2.78
N THR A 40 -4.17 10.26 3.53
CA THR A 40 -3.15 10.79 4.43
C THR A 40 -1.89 9.95 4.27
N ILE A 41 -0.74 10.63 4.28
CA ILE A 41 0.58 10.00 4.22
C ILE A 41 1.28 10.25 5.55
N GLU A 42 1.73 9.19 6.19
CA GLU A 42 2.44 9.21 7.46
C GLU A 42 3.89 8.79 7.25
N PHE A 43 4.82 9.72 7.48
CA PHE A 43 6.25 9.46 7.43
C PHE A 43 6.76 9.21 8.85
N GLN A 44 7.02 7.96 9.17
CA GLN A 44 7.62 7.58 10.45
C GLN A 44 9.12 7.87 10.44
N LYS A 45 9.71 8.26 11.58
CA LYS A 45 11.14 8.63 11.67
C LYS A 45 12.12 7.52 11.26
N HIS A 46 11.67 6.26 11.29
CA HIS A 46 12.47 5.06 10.97
C HIS A 46 11.62 3.99 10.28
N GLY A 47 10.43 4.34 9.80
CA GLY A 47 9.49 3.39 9.20
C GLY A 47 9.26 3.72 7.74
N LEU A 48 8.77 2.75 7.00
CA LEU A 48 8.33 2.97 5.63
C LEU A 48 7.19 4.00 5.61
N PRO A 49 7.08 4.80 4.55
CA PRO A 49 5.93 5.67 4.36
C PRO A 49 4.65 4.82 4.38
N GLN A 50 3.73 5.16 5.28
CA GLN A 50 2.43 4.53 5.35
C GLN A 50 1.41 5.50 4.76
N SER A 51 0.41 4.96 4.05
CA SER A 51 -0.68 5.77 3.52
C SER A 51 -2.02 5.14 3.87
N HIS A 52 -2.98 6.00 4.17
CA HIS A 52 -4.38 5.63 4.34
C HIS A 52 -5.16 6.32 3.22
N ILE A 53 -5.89 5.54 2.41
CA ILE A 53 -6.70 6.05 1.30
C ILE A 53 -8.16 5.64 1.54
N CYS A 54 -9.06 6.61 1.39
CA CYS A 54 -10.50 6.44 1.39
C CYS A 54 -11.03 6.78 -0.01
N LEU A 55 -11.56 5.77 -0.70
CA LEU A 55 -12.18 5.91 -2.01
C LEU A 55 -13.71 5.94 -1.86
N PHE A 56 -14.34 6.98 -2.41
CA PHE A 56 -15.78 7.12 -2.46
C PHE A 56 -16.27 6.71 -3.85
N LEU A 57 -16.99 5.60 -3.95
CA LEU A 57 -17.56 5.10 -5.21
C LEU A 57 -18.99 5.60 -5.40
N HIS A 58 -19.39 5.74 -6.65
CA HIS A 58 -20.79 6.01 -7.01
C HIS A 58 -21.70 4.88 -6.50
N SER A 59 -22.96 5.21 -6.17
CA SER A 59 -23.93 4.24 -5.63
C SER A 59 -24.08 2.99 -6.48
N ASP A 60 -24.03 3.18 -7.80
CA ASP A 60 -24.29 2.15 -8.80
C ASP A 60 -23.07 1.22 -8.98
N ASP A 61 -21.89 1.68 -8.56
CA ASP A 61 -20.60 1.01 -8.72
C ASP A 61 -20.04 0.51 -7.37
N LYS A 62 -20.89 0.48 -6.33
CA LYS A 62 -20.48 -0.01 -5.02
C LYS A 62 -20.15 -1.50 -5.07
N LEU A 63 -18.97 -1.83 -4.54
CA LEU A 63 -18.55 -3.20 -4.30
C LEU A 63 -19.24 -3.71 -3.03
N CYS A 64 -20.38 -4.38 -3.19
CA CYS A 64 -21.25 -4.79 -2.09
C CYS A 64 -21.05 -6.25 -1.67
N THR A 65 -20.31 -7.04 -2.45
CA THR A 65 -20.01 -8.45 -2.12
C THR A 65 -18.53 -8.67 -1.91
N VAL A 66 -18.20 -9.73 -1.15
CA VAL A 66 -16.82 -10.12 -0.89
C VAL A 66 -16.10 -10.45 -2.19
N GLU A 67 -16.75 -11.18 -3.10
CA GLU A 67 -16.17 -11.55 -4.40
C GLU A 67 -15.94 -10.35 -5.32
N GLN A 68 -16.69 -9.26 -5.14
CA GLN A 68 -16.43 -8.01 -5.83
C GLN A 68 -15.21 -7.32 -5.23
N ILE A 69 -15.08 -7.27 -3.91
CA ILE A 69 -13.94 -6.66 -3.21
C ILE A 69 -12.64 -7.41 -3.49
N ASP A 70 -12.65 -8.74 -3.38
CA ASP A 70 -11.48 -9.62 -3.56
C ASP A 70 -10.86 -9.51 -4.96
N LYS A 71 -11.64 -9.09 -5.97
CA LYS A 71 -11.11 -8.83 -7.33
C LYS A 71 -10.18 -7.62 -7.40
N TYR A 72 -10.35 -6.66 -6.49
CA TYR A 72 -9.58 -5.42 -6.51
C TYR A 72 -8.59 -5.32 -5.35
N ILE A 73 -8.88 -5.96 -4.22
CA ILE A 73 -8.07 -5.88 -3.00
C ILE A 73 -7.65 -7.29 -2.61
N SER A 74 -6.35 -7.56 -2.75
CA SER A 74 -5.72 -8.76 -2.22
C SER A 74 -4.45 -8.38 -1.45
N ALA A 75 -4.06 -9.24 -0.51
CA ALA A 75 -2.75 -9.20 0.13
C ALA A 75 -2.06 -10.53 -0.18
N GLU A 76 -1.06 -10.50 -1.05
CA GLU A 76 -0.38 -11.70 -1.53
C GLU A 76 1.06 -11.73 -1.03
N ILE A 77 1.49 -12.91 -0.59
CA ILE A 77 2.90 -13.19 -0.31
C ILE A 77 3.51 -13.70 -1.63
N PRO A 78 4.55 -13.05 -2.16
CA PRO A 78 5.19 -13.45 -3.41
C PRO A 78 5.66 -14.92 -3.39
N ASN A 79 5.76 -15.57 -4.54
CA ASN A 79 6.33 -16.91 -4.59
C ASN A 79 7.86 -16.86 -4.53
N ILE A 80 8.47 -17.51 -3.54
CA ILE A 80 9.93 -17.54 -3.35
C ILE A 80 10.69 -18.11 -4.56
N ASN A 81 10.08 -19.00 -5.35
CA ASN A 81 10.73 -19.61 -6.51
C ASN A 81 10.61 -18.75 -7.77
N GLU A 82 9.62 -17.85 -7.84
CA GLU A 82 9.38 -16.99 -9.00
C GLU A 82 10.08 -15.65 -8.84
N ASP A 83 9.98 -15.03 -7.66
CA ASP A 83 10.69 -13.81 -7.31
C ASP A 83 11.23 -13.87 -5.87
N PRO A 84 12.43 -14.45 -5.69
CA PRO A 84 13.06 -14.55 -4.38
C PRO A 84 13.33 -13.19 -3.72
N ASN A 85 13.59 -12.15 -4.52
CA ASN A 85 13.92 -10.82 -4.01
C ASN A 85 12.68 -10.13 -3.44
N LEU A 86 11.57 -10.15 -4.19
CA LEU A 86 10.30 -9.60 -3.72
C LEU A 86 9.77 -10.36 -2.52
N TYR A 87 9.90 -11.70 -2.51
CA TYR A 87 9.55 -12.50 -1.34
C TYR A 87 10.34 -12.09 -0.10
N SER A 88 11.66 -11.93 -0.22
CA SER A 88 12.52 -11.50 0.90
C SER A 88 12.11 -10.12 1.41
N LEU A 89 11.88 -9.15 0.52
CA LEU A 89 11.48 -7.80 0.89
C LEU A 89 10.13 -7.76 1.60
N VAL A 90 9.11 -8.44 1.07
CA VAL A 90 7.78 -8.50 1.69
C VAL A 90 7.85 -9.20 3.05
N SER A 91 8.62 -10.29 3.16
CA SER A 91 8.78 -11.02 4.41
C SER A 91 9.48 -10.19 5.49
N GLU A 92 10.48 -9.38 5.12
CA GLU A 92 11.23 -8.55 6.06
C GLU A 92 10.46 -7.29 6.48
N LEU A 93 9.74 -6.66 5.53
CA LEU A 93 9.20 -5.31 5.72
C LEU A 93 7.69 -5.28 6.01
N MET A 94 6.93 -6.29 5.57
CA MET A 94 5.46 -6.29 5.60
C MET A 94 4.87 -7.37 6.50
N MET A 95 5.65 -8.39 6.89
CA MET A 95 5.19 -9.42 7.82
C MET A 95 5.57 -9.06 9.25
N TYR A 96 4.58 -8.95 10.13
CA TYR A 96 4.83 -8.80 11.55
C TYR A 96 5.28 -10.14 12.14
N GLY A 97 6.32 -10.12 12.98
CA GLY A 97 6.67 -11.25 13.83
C GLY A 97 5.54 -11.58 14.83
N PRO A 98 5.58 -12.74 15.50
CA PRO A 98 4.58 -13.12 16.48
C PRO A 98 4.37 -12.01 17.52
N CYS A 99 3.11 -11.70 17.81
CA CYS A 99 2.71 -10.67 18.75
C CYS A 99 2.33 -11.27 20.11
N GLY A 100 2.50 -10.50 21.19
CA GLY A 100 2.04 -10.90 22.52
C GLY A 100 2.91 -11.99 23.17
N ALA A 101 2.28 -12.96 23.84
CA ALA A 101 2.98 -14.01 24.61
C ALA A 101 3.82 -14.96 23.73
N GLU A 102 3.61 -14.95 22.42
CA GLU A 102 4.36 -15.73 21.45
C GLU A 102 5.64 -15.01 20.99
N ASN A 103 5.82 -13.73 21.35
CA ASN A 103 7.09 -13.02 21.18
C ASN A 103 8.04 -13.36 22.35
N MET A 104 8.44 -14.62 22.43
CA MET A 104 9.44 -15.06 23.40
C MET A 104 10.81 -14.58 22.93
N LYS A 105 11.37 -13.61 23.66
CA LYS A 105 12.76 -13.18 23.50
C LYS A 105 13.75 -14.26 23.92
#